data_AF-A0A6M0BX08-F1
#
_entry.id   AF-A0A6M0BX08-F1
#
_cell.length_a   1.000
_cell.length_b   1.000
_cell.length_c   1.000
_cell.angle_alpha   90.00
_cell.angle_beta   90.00
_cell.angle_gamma   90.00
#
_symmetry.space_group_name_H-M   'P 1'
#
loop_
_entity.id
_entity.type
_entity.pdbx_description
1 polymer ?
#
loop_
_entity_poly.entity_id
_entity_poly.type
_entity_poly.pdbx_seq_one_letter_code
_entity_poly.pdbx_strand_id
1 'polypeptide(L)'
;MTSKQGKKQEKIIEMPSQINLEAAEHNLKQGNELKKNGKLDEAIAKYKTAVDVHPEYVDAWKQLAAAYQAKKQLEKAVKCYEKIVVLKPKNAAAYLGLAKVFQRQKKTNAALANYQKALEFKPKQPVRVYLNYANALNKQGQLKAAIAAYEKVLELNPKKPAGVYVSLGSALQKQKKFDKAIANFQKALELQPENKNIYLKLADIQVKKGEIDEAIANYKKYLEFKSDSFAVHKSLGDAYMKKGWYDEALESYMTASDIKPDAVGINRLLGDTLLIKGQDVQALNYYRKALVA
;
A
#
# COMPACT_ATOMS: atom_id res chain seq x y z
N MET A 1 -83.36 2.15 -11.50
CA MET A 1 -82.63 1.75 -12.73
C MET A 1 -81.24 2.35 -12.66
N THR A 2 -80.24 1.47 -12.71
CA THR A 2 -78.87 1.66 -12.26
C THR A 2 -78.01 2.43 -13.27
N SER A 3 -77.33 3.49 -12.81
CA SER A 3 -76.34 4.24 -13.59
C SER A 3 -75.04 3.44 -13.70
N LYS A 4 -74.73 2.90 -14.88
CA LYS A 4 -73.39 2.42 -15.21
C LYS A 4 -72.51 3.63 -15.60
N GLN A 5 -71.81 4.20 -14.62
CA GLN A 5 -70.64 5.03 -14.91
C GLN A 5 -69.50 4.12 -15.37
N GLY A 6 -69.08 4.31 -16.63
CA GLY A 6 -67.89 3.68 -17.18
C GLY A 6 -66.64 4.19 -16.48
N LYS A 7 -65.95 3.30 -15.76
CA LYS A 7 -64.55 3.52 -15.37
C LYS A 7 -63.70 3.42 -16.63
N LYS A 8 -63.40 4.55 -17.25
CA LYS A 8 -62.24 4.67 -18.16
C LYS A 8 -61.01 4.32 -17.32
N GLN A 9 -60.41 3.17 -17.61
CA GLN A 9 -59.04 2.89 -17.20
C GLN A 9 -58.16 3.91 -17.93
N GLU A 10 -57.72 4.94 -17.21
CA GLU A 10 -56.62 5.79 -17.64
C GLU A 10 -55.38 4.90 -17.76
N LYS A 11 -55.08 4.47 -18.98
CA LYS A 11 -53.78 3.91 -19.34
C LYS A 11 -52.77 5.04 -19.11
N ILE A 12 -52.04 4.98 -18.01
CA ILE A 12 -50.88 5.84 -17.76
C ILE A 12 -49.92 5.57 -18.93
N ILE A 13 -49.83 6.51 -19.86
CA ILE A 13 -48.85 6.45 -20.95
C ILE A 13 -47.52 6.82 -20.31
N GLU A 14 -46.78 5.82 -19.85
CA GLU A 14 -45.42 6.03 -19.36
C GLU A 14 -44.56 6.64 -20.48
N MET A 15 -43.89 7.75 -20.18
CA MET A 15 -43.01 8.41 -21.13
C MET A 15 -41.87 7.46 -21.53
N PRO A 16 -41.39 7.45 -22.79
CA PRO A 16 -40.34 6.54 -23.25
C PRO A 16 -39.07 6.52 -22.36
N SER A 17 -38.75 7.64 -21.71
CA SER A 17 -37.65 7.73 -20.74
C SER A 17 -37.84 6.85 -19.50
N GLN A 18 -39.08 6.66 -19.03
CA GLN A 18 -39.41 5.90 -17.83
C GLN A 18 -39.38 4.39 -18.13
N ILE A 19 -39.98 3.96 -19.25
CA ILE A 19 -39.90 2.58 -19.74
C ILE A 19 -38.44 2.16 -19.95
N ASN A 20 -37.61 3.06 -20.51
CA ASN A 20 -36.19 2.79 -20.72
C ASN A 20 -35.41 2.66 -19.40
N LEU A 21 -35.77 3.45 -18.37
CA LEU A 21 -35.16 3.33 -17.04
C LEU A 21 -35.52 2.02 -16.36
N GLU A 22 -36.79 1.61 -16.37
CA GLU A 22 -37.22 0.34 -15.76
C GLU A 22 -36.57 -0.87 -16.44
N ALA A 23 -36.49 -0.85 -17.78
CA ALA A 23 -35.76 -1.86 -18.53
C ALA A 23 -34.27 -1.90 -18.16
N ALA A 24 -33.64 -0.74 -17.95
CA ALA A 24 -32.26 -0.65 -17.51
C ALA A 24 -32.06 -1.17 -16.08
N GLU A 25 -32.98 -0.85 -15.17
CA GLU A 25 -32.97 -1.34 -13.79
C GLU A 25 -33.13 -2.87 -13.72
N HIS A 26 -34.04 -3.42 -14.51
CA HIS A 26 -34.22 -4.86 -14.62
C HIS A 26 -32.94 -5.55 -15.10
N ASN A 27 -32.31 -5.05 -16.17
CA ASN A 27 -31.04 -5.59 -16.66
C ASN A 27 -29.91 -5.43 -15.62
N LEU A 28 -29.86 -4.32 -14.88
CA LEU A 28 -28.89 -4.11 -13.81
C LEU A 28 -29.05 -5.15 -12.68
N LYS A 29 -30.29 -5.44 -12.27
CA LYS A 29 -30.61 -6.44 -11.24
C LYS A 29 -30.16 -7.84 -11.69
N GLN A 30 -30.54 -8.26 -12.90
CA GLN A 30 -30.09 -9.53 -13.48
C GLN A 30 -28.56 -9.62 -13.56
N GLY A 31 -27.88 -8.56 -14.01
CA GLY A 31 -26.43 -8.51 -14.05
C GLY A 31 -25.79 -8.68 -12.67
N ASN A 32 -26.37 -8.07 -11.63
CA ASN A 32 -25.91 -8.21 -10.25
C ASN A 32 -26.07 -9.65 -9.71
N GLU A 33 -27.16 -10.33 -10.03
CA GLU A 33 -27.38 -11.74 -9.68
C GLU A 33 -26.39 -12.66 -10.38
N LEU A 34 -26.20 -12.49 -11.69
CA LEU A 34 -25.22 -13.25 -12.47
C LEU A 34 -23.80 -13.08 -11.91
N LYS A 35 -23.41 -11.85 -11.55
CA LYS A 35 -22.12 -11.57 -10.92
C LYS A 35 -21.97 -12.28 -9.58
N LYS A 36 -23.01 -12.30 -8.74
CA LYS A 36 -23.00 -13.04 -7.46
C LYS A 36 -22.80 -14.54 -7.69
N ASN A 37 -23.37 -15.08 -8.77
CA ASN A 37 -23.24 -16.48 -9.17
C ASN A 37 -21.92 -16.78 -9.93
N GLY A 38 -20.97 -15.84 -9.97
CA GLY A 38 -19.67 -16.03 -10.66
C GLY A 38 -19.72 -15.92 -12.18
N LYS A 39 -20.91 -15.73 -12.78
CA LYS A 39 -21.15 -15.62 -14.23
C LYS A 39 -20.83 -14.22 -14.73
N LEU A 40 -19.55 -13.86 -14.67
CA LEU A 40 -19.11 -12.48 -14.90
C LEU A 40 -19.31 -11.99 -16.35
N ASP A 41 -19.17 -12.86 -17.35
CA ASP A 41 -19.40 -12.49 -18.75
C ASP A 41 -20.88 -12.24 -19.06
N GLU A 42 -21.78 -13.09 -18.54
CA GLU A 42 -23.22 -12.89 -18.64
C GLU A 42 -23.64 -11.60 -17.91
N ALA A 43 -23.05 -11.33 -16.74
CA ALA A 43 -23.27 -10.08 -16.01
C ALA A 43 -22.86 -8.85 -16.83
N ILE A 44 -21.71 -8.89 -17.50
CA ILE A 44 -21.25 -7.82 -18.40
C ILE A 44 -22.24 -7.60 -19.54
N ALA A 45 -22.76 -8.67 -20.14
CA ALA A 45 -23.76 -8.55 -21.20
C ALA A 45 -25.02 -7.82 -20.70
N LYS A 46 -25.54 -8.18 -19.51
CA LYS A 46 -26.68 -7.50 -18.91
C LYS A 46 -26.41 -6.04 -18.56
N TYR A 47 -25.24 -5.74 -18.00
CA TYR A 47 -24.85 -4.36 -17.71
C TYR A 47 -24.69 -3.52 -18.99
N LYS A 48 -24.22 -4.10 -20.09
CA LYS A 48 -24.20 -3.44 -21.40
C LYS A 48 -25.60 -3.10 -21.89
N THR A 49 -26.49 -4.09 -21.89
CA THR A 49 -27.90 -3.85 -22.26
C THR A 49 -28.52 -2.73 -21.43
N ALA A 50 -28.25 -2.69 -20.11
CA ALA A 50 -28.74 -1.63 -19.24
C ALA A 50 -28.24 -0.22 -19.66
N VAL A 51 -26.98 -0.08 -20.05
CA VAL A 51 -26.44 1.21 -20.51
C VAL A 51 -26.80 1.54 -21.96
N ASP A 52 -27.12 0.55 -22.78
CA ASP A 52 -27.57 0.76 -24.16
C ASP A 52 -29.02 1.27 -24.19
N VAL A 53 -29.91 0.72 -23.35
CA VAL A 53 -31.31 1.16 -23.26
C VAL A 53 -31.48 2.45 -22.47
N HIS A 54 -30.62 2.72 -21.48
CA HIS A 54 -30.60 3.99 -20.75
C HIS A 54 -29.16 4.50 -20.55
N PRO A 55 -28.59 5.23 -21.53
CA PRO A 55 -27.20 5.70 -21.50
C PRO A 55 -26.83 6.64 -20.36
N GLU A 56 -27.81 7.24 -19.70
CA GLU A 56 -27.61 8.13 -18.55
C GLU A 56 -27.58 7.37 -17.21
N TYR A 57 -27.80 6.05 -17.24
CA TYR A 57 -27.88 5.24 -16.02
C TYR A 57 -26.53 5.01 -15.34
N VAL A 58 -26.16 5.93 -14.46
CA VAL A 58 -24.85 5.93 -13.78
C VAL A 58 -24.55 4.64 -13.02
N ASP A 59 -25.55 4.01 -12.39
CA ASP A 59 -25.32 2.79 -11.63
C ASP A 59 -25.02 1.58 -12.52
N ALA A 60 -25.61 1.48 -13.70
CA ALA A 60 -25.27 0.46 -14.68
C ALA A 60 -23.84 0.63 -15.22
N TRP A 61 -23.44 1.87 -15.56
CA TRP A 61 -22.05 2.16 -15.94
C TRP A 61 -21.05 1.79 -14.85
N LYS A 62 -21.40 2.05 -13.58
CA LYS A 62 -20.55 1.73 -12.42
C LYS A 62 -20.37 0.22 -12.25
N GLN A 63 -21.44 -0.56 -12.40
CA GLN A 63 -21.35 -2.03 -12.31
C GLN A 63 -20.61 -2.63 -13.51
N LEU A 64 -20.84 -2.09 -14.72
CA LEU A 64 -20.11 -2.50 -15.93
C LEU A 64 -18.60 -2.25 -15.77
N ALA A 65 -18.22 -1.07 -15.27
CA ALA A 65 -16.82 -0.73 -15.01
C ALA A 65 -16.18 -1.69 -13.99
N ALA A 66 -16.87 -1.98 -12.88
CA ALA A 66 -16.40 -2.90 -11.87
C ALA A 66 -16.24 -4.33 -12.41
N ALA A 67 -17.14 -4.79 -13.27
CA ALA A 67 -17.05 -6.10 -13.91
C ALA A 67 -15.85 -6.18 -14.88
N TYR A 68 -15.60 -5.13 -15.67
CA TYR A 68 -14.40 -5.04 -16.50
C TYR A 68 -13.11 -5.03 -15.68
N GLN A 69 -13.09 -4.34 -14.53
CA GLN A 69 -11.95 -4.39 -13.61
C GLN A 69 -11.69 -5.80 -13.06
N ALA A 70 -12.74 -6.56 -12.77
CA ALA A 70 -12.62 -7.94 -12.31
C ALA A 70 -12.06 -8.85 -13.43
N LYS A 71 -12.44 -8.62 -14.69
CA LYS A 71 -11.86 -9.30 -15.87
C LYS A 71 -10.48 -8.77 -16.30
N LYS A 72 -9.86 -7.85 -15.55
CA LYS A 72 -8.60 -7.16 -15.91
C LYS A 72 -8.66 -6.41 -17.26
N GLN A 73 -9.86 -6.10 -17.77
CA GLN A 73 -10.06 -5.30 -18.98
C GLN A 73 -10.04 -3.82 -18.61
N LEU A 74 -8.86 -3.32 -18.22
CA LEU A 74 -8.70 -2.03 -17.55
C LEU A 74 -9.12 -0.85 -18.43
N GLU A 75 -8.83 -0.89 -19.73
CA GLU A 75 -9.14 0.16 -20.69
C GLU A 75 -10.66 0.32 -20.86
N LYS A 76 -11.40 -0.79 -20.89
CA LYS A 76 -12.87 -0.75 -20.93
C LYS A 76 -13.46 -0.19 -19.64
N ALA A 77 -12.87 -0.53 -18.50
CA ALA A 77 -13.28 0.04 -17.22
C ALA A 77 -13.04 1.57 -17.17
N VAL A 78 -11.91 2.06 -17.70
CA VAL A 78 -11.64 3.51 -17.82
C VAL A 78 -12.77 4.19 -18.60
N LYS A 79 -13.08 3.69 -19.81
CA LYS A 79 -14.15 4.26 -20.65
C LYS A 79 -15.50 4.33 -19.94
N CYS A 80 -15.86 3.29 -19.17
CA CYS A 80 -17.10 3.29 -18.40
C CYS A 80 -17.11 4.35 -17.29
N TYR A 81 -16.02 4.52 -16.55
CA TYR A 81 -15.95 5.57 -15.54
C TYR A 81 -15.85 6.98 -16.14
N GLU A 82 -15.15 7.17 -17.26
CA GLU A 82 -15.13 8.43 -18.00
C GLU A 82 -16.54 8.82 -18.46
N LYS A 83 -17.35 7.85 -18.92
CA LYS A 83 -18.76 8.10 -19.24
C LYS A 83 -19.54 8.62 -18.02
N ILE A 84 -19.31 8.06 -16.83
CA ILE A 84 -19.94 8.57 -15.60
C ILE A 84 -19.46 9.99 -15.28
N VAL A 85 -18.19 10.31 -15.51
CA VAL A 85 -17.66 11.67 -15.31
C VAL A 85 -18.30 12.66 -16.29
N VAL A 86 -18.54 12.27 -17.55
CA VAL A 86 -19.27 13.10 -18.52
C VAL A 86 -20.70 13.35 -18.06
N LEU A 87 -21.41 12.31 -17.62
CA LEU A 87 -22.81 12.42 -17.14
C LEU A 87 -22.93 13.19 -15.82
N LYS A 88 -21.96 13.01 -14.92
CA LYS A 88 -21.93 13.62 -13.59
C LYS A 88 -20.49 14.08 -13.26
N PRO A 89 -20.11 15.30 -13.67
CA PRO A 89 -18.73 15.82 -13.55
C PRO A 89 -18.18 15.89 -12.13
N LYS A 90 -19.03 15.92 -11.09
CA LYS A 90 -18.62 15.93 -9.68
C LYS A 90 -18.83 14.58 -8.98
N ASN A 91 -18.94 13.49 -9.73
CA ASN A 91 -19.14 12.16 -9.17
C ASN A 91 -17.86 11.59 -8.55
N ALA A 92 -17.69 11.78 -7.24
CA ALA A 92 -16.52 11.29 -6.52
C ALA A 92 -16.30 9.77 -6.66
N ALA A 93 -17.36 8.95 -6.76
CA ALA A 93 -17.23 7.50 -6.89
C ALA A 93 -16.63 7.09 -8.24
N ALA A 94 -16.94 7.82 -9.33
CA ALA A 94 -16.34 7.59 -10.64
C ALA A 94 -14.85 7.91 -10.64
N TYR A 95 -14.46 9.04 -10.05
CA TYR A 95 -13.04 9.39 -9.86
C TYR A 95 -12.30 8.36 -9.01
N LEU A 96 -12.90 7.83 -7.94
CA LEU A 96 -12.30 6.72 -7.19
C LEU A 96 -12.15 5.45 -8.02
N GLY A 97 -13.12 5.17 -8.90
CA GLY A 97 -13.06 4.10 -9.89
C GLY A 97 -11.85 4.26 -10.80
N LEU A 98 -11.73 5.41 -11.47
CA LEU A 98 -10.59 5.77 -12.33
C LEU A 98 -9.27 5.67 -11.59
N ALA A 99 -9.17 6.23 -10.38
CA ALA A 99 -7.96 6.19 -9.58
C ALA A 99 -7.47 4.74 -9.35
N LYS A 100 -8.39 3.83 -8.98
CA LYS A 100 -8.08 2.40 -8.79
C LYS A 100 -7.67 1.72 -10.10
N VAL A 101 -8.32 2.04 -11.22
CA VAL A 101 -7.97 1.46 -12.53
C VAL A 101 -6.57 1.92 -12.95
N PHE A 102 -6.29 3.22 -12.90
CA PHE A 102 -4.98 3.77 -13.22
C PHE A 102 -3.88 3.25 -12.30
N GLN A 103 -4.17 3.05 -11.02
CA GLN A 103 -3.24 2.42 -10.09
C GLN A 103 -2.88 0.98 -10.52
N ARG A 104 -3.86 0.18 -10.98
CA ARG A 104 -3.61 -1.17 -11.52
C ARG A 104 -2.81 -1.14 -12.82
N GLN A 105 -3.03 -0.13 -13.66
CA GLN A 105 -2.22 0.12 -14.87
C GLN A 105 -0.83 0.71 -14.56
N LYS A 106 -0.47 0.90 -13.28
CA LYS A 106 0.77 1.57 -12.83
C LYS A 106 0.90 3.02 -13.33
N LYS A 107 -0.19 3.65 -13.80
CA LYS A 107 -0.25 5.06 -14.19
C LYS A 107 -0.44 5.94 -12.96
N THR A 108 0.61 6.06 -12.14
CA THR A 108 0.56 6.69 -10.81
C THR A 108 0.06 8.14 -10.85
N ASN A 109 0.52 8.95 -11.81
CA ASN A 109 0.12 10.37 -11.91
C ASN A 109 -1.38 10.50 -12.15
N ALA A 110 -1.92 9.72 -13.10
CA ALA A 110 -3.35 9.69 -13.39
C ALA A 110 -4.16 9.20 -12.18
N ALA A 111 -3.65 8.18 -11.46
CA ALA A 111 -4.31 7.70 -10.25
C ALA A 111 -4.41 8.79 -9.18
N LEU A 112 -3.34 9.54 -8.94
CA LEU A 112 -3.28 10.62 -7.95
C LEU A 112 -4.20 11.77 -8.30
N ALA A 113 -4.22 12.23 -9.56
CA ALA A 113 -5.12 13.29 -10.01
C ALA A 113 -6.60 12.91 -9.78
N ASN A 114 -6.95 11.64 -10.03
CA ASN A 114 -8.31 11.14 -9.80
C ASN A 114 -8.63 10.96 -8.30
N TYR A 115 -7.67 10.55 -7.47
CA TYR A 115 -7.87 10.55 -6.01
C TYR A 115 -8.11 11.95 -5.47
N GLN A 116 -7.34 12.94 -5.93
CA GLN A 116 -7.49 14.34 -5.51
C GLN A 116 -8.89 14.87 -5.86
N LYS A 117 -9.36 14.70 -7.12
CA LYS A 117 -10.72 15.08 -7.52
C LYS A 117 -11.79 14.38 -6.69
N ALA A 118 -11.63 13.08 -6.41
CA ALA A 118 -12.59 12.35 -5.59
C ALA A 118 -12.69 12.87 -4.14
N LEU A 119 -11.56 13.28 -3.56
CA LEU A 119 -11.48 13.85 -2.21
C LEU A 119 -11.98 15.30 -2.18
N GLU A 120 -11.76 16.07 -3.24
CA GLU A 120 -12.29 17.42 -3.43
C GLU A 120 -13.82 17.41 -3.49
N PHE A 121 -14.41 16.58 -4.35
CA PHE A 121 -15.87 16.54 -4.52
C PHE A 121 -16.61 15.91 -3.36
N LYS A 122 -15.95 15.00 -2.63
CA LYS A 122 -16.49 14.42 -1.41
C LYS A 122 -15.34 14.24 -0.41
N PRO A 123 -15.16 15.17 0.54
CA PRO A 123 -14.13 15.03 1.57
C PRO A 123 -14.45 13.89 2.56
N LYS A 124 -15.73 13.64 2.85
CA LYS A 124 -16.16 12.56 3.75
C LYS A 124 -16.14 11.20 3.03
N GLN A 125 -14.94 10.64 2.85
CA GLN A 125 -14.71 9.35 2.21
C GLN A 125 -14.28 8.28 3.21
N PRO A 126 -14.50 6.99 2.92
CA PRO A 126 -13.98 5.91 3.73
C PRO A 126 -12.46 6.02 3.91
N VAL A 127 -11.96 5.72 5.10
CA VAL A 127 -10.53 5.82 5.46
C VAL A 127 -9.62 5.01 4.52
N ARG A 128 -10.14 3.97 3.86
CA ARG A 128 -9.40 3.20 2.83
C ARG A 128 -9.02 4.05 1.60
N VAL A 129 -9.82 5.06 1.25
CA VAL A 129 -9.53 5.98 0.13
C VAL A 129 -8.29 6.80 0.46
N TYR A 130 -8.27 7.44 1.62
CA TYR A 130 -7.12 8.20 2.12
C TYR A 130 -5.84 7.35 2.19
N LEU A 131 -5.96 6.11 2.67
CA LEU A 131 -4.82 5.19 2.74
C LEU A 131 -4.27 4.85 1.34
N ASN A 132 -5.14 4.57 0.37
CA ASN A 132 -4.70 4.29 -0.99
C ASN A 132 -4.04 5.51 -1.64
N TYR A 133 -4.58 6.71 -1.39
CA TYR A 133 -3.99 7.97 -1.85
C TYR A 133 -2.60 8.20 -1.24
N ALA A 134 -2.46 8.06 0.08
CA ALA A 134 -1.19 8.17 0.79
C ALA A 134 -0.13 7.18 0.27
N ASN A 135 -0.53 5.93 0.05
CA ASN A 135 0.35 4.90 -0.52
C ASN A 135 0.80 5.23 -1.95
N ALA A 136 -0.10 5.77 -2.78
CA ALA A 136 0.24 6.20 -4.13
C ALA A 136 1.23 7.38 -4.11
N LEU A 137 1.02 8.37 -3.23
CA LEU A 137 1.93 9.50 -3.04
C LEU A 137 3.32 9.05 -2.58
N ASN A 138 3.37 8.15 -1.58
CA ASN A 138 4.62 7.61 -1.07
C ASN A 138 5.41 6.84 -2.14
N LYS A 139 4.71 6.05 -2.97
CA LYS A 139 5.32 5.31 -4.09
C LYS A 139 5.89 6.24 -5.16
N GLN A 140 5.28 7.39 -5.37
CA GLN A 140 5.77 8.42 -6.31
C GLN A 140 6.87 9.29 -5.71
N GLY A 141 7.21 9.13 -4.42
CA GLY A 141 8.20 9.97 -3.74
C GLY A 141 7.67 11.35 -3.32
N GLN A 142 6.36 11.60 -3.42
CA GLN A 142 5.74 12.82 -2.87
C GLN A 142 5.59 12.73 -1.35
N LEU A 143 6.73 12.66 -0.66
CA LEU A 143 6.78 12.28 0.76
C LEU A 143 6.01 13.26 1.66
N LYS A 144 6.06 14.58 1.39
CA LYS A 144 5.35 15.58 2.21
C LYS A 144 3.84 15.37 2.15
N ALA A 145 3.28 15.23 0.95
CA ALA A 145 1.86 14.96 0.75
C ALA A 145 1.46 13.58 1.30
N ALA A 146 2.32 12.56 1.14
CA ALA A 146 2.08 11.23 1.68
C ALA A 146 1.94 11.23 3.21
N ILE A 147 2.84 11.94 3.91
CA ILE A 147 2.80 12.09 5.37
C ILE A 147 1.48 12.73 5.79
N ALA A 148 1.10 13.86 5.21
CA ALA A 148 -0.17 14.53 5.54
C ALA A 148 -1.39 13.62 5.30
N ALA A 149 -1.36 12.84 4.21
CA ALA A 149 -2.42 11.88 3.92
C ALA A 149 -2.46 10.71 4.92
N TYR A 150 -1.31 10.21 5.38
CA TYR A 150 -1.26 9.17 6.44
C TYR A 150 -1.70 9.73 7.80
N GLU A 151 -1.31 10.94 8.16
CA GLU A 151 -1.78 11.61 9.38
C GLU A 151 -3.31 11.77 9.35
N LYS A 152 -3.89 12.15 8.20
CA LYS A 152 -5.35 12.19 8.03
C LYS A 152 -6.01 10.81 8.18
N VAL A 153 -5.35 9.74 7.75
CA VAL A 153 -5.83 8.36 7.98
C VAL A 153 -5.93 8.04 9.47
N LEU A 154 -4.92 8.44 10.26
CA LEU A 154 -4.87 8.21 11.70
C LEU A 154 -5.86 9.11 12.45
N GLU A 155 -6.05 10.36 12.01
CA GLU A 155 -7.06 11.27 12.56
C GLU A 155 -8.48 10.72 12.38
N LEU A 156 -8.81 10.24 11.19
CA LEU A 156 -10.15 9.72 10.87
C LEU A 156 -10.46 8.36 11.51
N ASN A 157 -9.43 7.60 11.87
CA ASN A 157 -9.60 6.34 12.60
C ASN A 157 -8.33 6.03 13.40
N PRO A 158 -8.27 6.48 14.67
CA PRO A 158 -7.11 6.26 15.54
C PRO A 158 -6.81 4.78 15.81
N LYS A 159 -7.81 3.89 15.64
CA LYS A 159 -7.71 2.45 15.86
C LYS A 159 -7.27 1.66 14.61
N LYS A 160 -6.79 2.32 13.54
CA LYS A 160 -6.35 1.66 12.30
C LYS A 160 -5.00 0.93 12.44
N PRO A 161 -4.67 -0.03 11.55
CA PRO A 161 -3.66 -1.05 11.81
C PRO A 161 -2.24 -0.50 11.82
N ALA A 162 -1.36 -1.21 12.53
CA ALA A 162 0.09 -1.00 12.61
C ALA A 162 0.75 -0.65 11.26
N GLY A 163 0.25 -1.20 10.14
CA GLY A 163 0.76 -0.90 8.80
C GLY A 163 0.72 0.59 8.39
N VAL A 164 -0.22 1.39 8.92
CA VAL A 164 -0.24 2.84 8.65
C VAL A 164 0.92 3.53 9.37
N TYR A 165 1.13 3.22 10.64
CA TYR A 165 2.26 3.72 11.42
C TYR A 165 3.61 3.33 10.79
N VAL A 166 3.76 2.09 10.29
CA VAL A 166 4.95 1.66 9.56
C VAL A 166 5.16 2.48 8.27
N SER A 167 4.09 2.74 7.53
CA SER A 167 4.15 3.49 6.27
C SER A 167 4.51 4.96 6.49
N LEU A 168 3.89 5.57 7.51
CA LEU A 168 4.18 6.93 7.96
C LEU A 168 5.62 7.05 8.48
N GLY A 169 6.04 6.15 9.37
CA GLY A 169 7.42 6.08 9.87
C GLY A 169 8.44 5.94 8.75
N SER A 170 8.18 5.09 7.75
CA SER A 170 9.06 4.94 6.57
C SER A 170 9.11 6.21 5.71
N ALA A 171 8.00 6.93 5.53
CA ALA A 171 7.98 8.19 4.81
C ALA A 171 8.74 9.31 5.58
N LEU A 172 8.61 9.35 6.90
CA LEU A 172 9.34 10.25 7.80
C LEU A 172 10.85 9.96 7.78
N GLN A 173 11.24 8.69 7.83
CA GLN A 173 12.63 8.24 7.73
C GLN A 173 13.28 8.71 6.42
N LYS A 174 12.57 8.59 5.28
CA LYS A 174 13.06 9.09 3.99
C LYS A 174 13.23 10.62 3.97
N GLN A 175 12.46 11.36 4.76
CA GLN A 175 12.65 12.80 4.98
C GLN A 175 13.68 13.13 6.07
N LYS A 176 14.41 12.12 6.60
CA LYS A 176 15.35 12.27 7.72
C LYS A 176 14.72 12.82 9.01
N LYS A 177 13.39 12.72 9.17
CA LYS A 177 12.66 13.09 10.39
C LYS A 177 12.68 11.91 11.36
N PHE A 178 13.87 11.61 11.89
CA PHE A 178 14.16 10.36 12.59
C PHE A 178 13.34 10.16 13.87
N ASP A 179 13.21 11.17 14.73
CA ASP A 179 12.45 11.04 15.99
C ASP A 179 10.98 10.70 15.75
N LYS A 180 10.37 11.40 14.79
CA LYS A 180 8.98 11.13 14.40
C LYS A 180 8.84 9.74 13.77
N ALA A 181 9.84 9.28 13.02
CA ALA A 181 9.84 7.94 12.45
C ALA A 181 9.92 6.86 13.54
N ILE A 182 10.81 7.02 14.52
CA ILE A 182 10.95 6.14 15.68
C ILE A 182 9.64 6.05 16.45
N ALA A 183 9.03 7.18 16.80
CA ALA A 183 7.76 7.20 17.53
C ALA A 183 6.65 6.44 16.79
N ASN A 184 6.56 6.59 15.47
CA ASN A 184 5.60 5.85 14.65
C ASN A 184 5.92 4.35 14.60
N PHE A 185 7.19 3.96 14.50
CA PHE A 185 7.58 2.55 14.54
C PHE A 185 7.31 1.91 15.89
N GLN A 186 7.52 2.62 17.00
CA GLN A 186 7.16 2.16 18.34
C GLN A 186 5.65 1.97 18.47
N LYS A 187 4.82 2.91 17.99
CA LYS A 187 3.36 2.74 17.93
C LYS A 187 2.93 1.54 17.07
N ALA A 188 3.65 1.26 15.99
CA ALA A 188 3.39 0.07 15.20
C ALA A 188 3.72 -1.23 15.96
N LEU A 189 4.80 -1.24 16.75
CA LEU A 189 5.18 -2.39 17.60
C LEU A 189 4.24 -2.58 18.79
N GLU A 190 3.72 -1.52 19.40
CA GLU A 190 2.68 -1.61 20.44
C GLU A 190 1.45 -2.40 19.91
N LEU A 191 1.13 -2.24 18.62
CA LEU A 191 0.00 -2.92 17.97
C LEU A 191 0.36 -4.28 17.37
N GLN A 192 1.62 -4.49 16.97
CA GLN A 192 2.13 -5.72 16.37
C GLN A 192 3.57 -6.01 16.83
N PRO A 193 3.75 -6.57 18.04
CA PRO A 193 5.08 -6.78 18.64
C PRO A 193 5.99 -7.74 17.86
N GLU A 194 5.41 -8.63 17.06
CA GLU A 194 6.11 -9.66 16.30
C GLU A 194 6.61 -9.19 14.93
N ASN A 195 6.38 -7.94 14.55
CA ASN A 195 6.80 -7.42 13.25
C ASN A 195 8.30 -7.13 13.23
N LYS A 196 9.10 -8.16 12.98
CA LYS A 196 10.57 -8.08 12.98
C LYS A 196 11.14 -6.95 12.13
N ASN A 197 10.55 -6.67 10.97
CA ASN A 197 11.01 -5.63 10.07
C ASN A 197 11.01 -4.23 10.70
N ILE A 198 10.22 -4.00 11.76
CA ILE A 198 10.20 -2.72 12.47
C ILE A 198 11.43 -2.57 13.37
N TYR A 199 11.86 -3.63 14.06
CA TYR A 199 13.10 -3.61 14.85
C TYR A 199 14.30 -3.26 13.97
N LEU A 200 14.39 -3.87 12.78
CA LEU A 200 15.43 -3.53 11.80
C LEU A 200 15.39 -2.04 11.39
N LYS A 201 14.19 -1.50 11.12
CA LYS A 201 14.03 -0.07 10.77
C LYS A 201 14.42 0.86 11.92
N LEU A 202 14.11 0.49 13.16
CA LEU A 202 14.50 1.26 14.35
C LEU A 202 16.02 1.27 14.49
N ALA A 203 16.66 0.10 14.44
CA ALA A 203 18.10 -0.02 14.54
C ALA A 203 18.83 0.81 13.47
N ASP A 204 18.39 0.73 12.22
CA ASP A 204 18.99 1.50 11.11
C ASP A 204 18.88 3.03 11.30
N ILE A 205 17.82 3.51 11.96
CA ILE A 205 17.67 4.93 12.29
C ILE A 205 18.57 5.30 13.46
N GLN A 206 18.60 4.46 14.50
CA GLN A 206 19.36 4.69 15.72
C GLN A 206 20.88 4.71 15.45
N VAL A 207 21.38 3.82 14.59
CA VAL A 207 22.77 3.88 14.09
C VAL A 207 23.08 5.22 13.43
N LYS A 208 22.14 5.79 12.66
CA LYS A 208 22.32 7.10 12.00
C LYS A 208 22.27 8.27 12.97
N LYS A 209 21.56 8.11 14.08
CA LYS A 209 21.50 9.09 15.18
C LYS A 209 22.68 8.98 16.14
N GLY A 210 23.44 7.88 16.12
CA GLY A 210 24.47 7.58 17.10
C GLY A 210 23.94 6.94 18.39
N GLU A 211 22.66 6.55 18.40
CA GLU A 211 22.00 5.80 19.49
C GLU A 211 22.38 4.31 19.38
N ILE A 212 23.66 4.01 19.61
CA ILE A 212 24.24 2.70 19.29
C ILE A 212 23.67 1.59 20.19
N ASP A 213 23.38 1.89 21.45
CA ASP A 213 22.87 0.91 22.41
C ASP A 213 21.48 0.42 22.05
N GLU A 214 20.59 1.35 21.71
CA GLU A 214 19.24 1.04 21.27
C GLU A 214 19.26 0.32 19.92
N ALA A 215 20.19 0.67 19.03
CA ALA A 215 20.36 -0.04 17.77
C ALA A 215 20.77 -1.50 17.98
N ILE A 216 21.75 -1.76 18.86
CA ILE A 216 22.18 -3.12 19.22
C ILE A 216 21.00 -3.91 19.79
N ALA A 217 20.22 -3.33 20.72
CA ALA A 217 19.05 -3.98 21.29
C ALA A 217 18.01 -4.36 20.22
N ASN A 218 17.74 -3.46 19.28
CA ASN A 218 16.81 -3.71 18.18
C ASN A 218 17.33 -4.74 17.16
N TYR A 219 18.63 -4.75 16.84
CA TYR A 219 19.23 -5.79 16.00
C TYR A 219 19.13 -7.18 16.67
N LYS A 220 19.45 -7.29 17.97
CA LYS A 220 19.25 -8.53 18.73
C LYS A 220 17.80 -8.98 18.70
N LYS A 221 16.86 -8.04 18.93
CA LYS A 221 15.42 -8.35 18.89
C LYS A 221 14.97 -8.85 17.52
N TYR A 222 15.50 -8.29 16.42
CA TYR A 222 15.25 -8.81 15.09
C TYR A 222 15.76 -10.25 14.92
N LEU A 223 16.97 -10.53 15.42
CA LEU A 223 17.63 -11.83 15.30
C LEU A 223 16.91 -12.95 16.09
N GLU A 224 16.17 -12.62 17.15
CA GLU A 224 15.27 -13.57 17.83
C GLU A 224 14.20 -14.15 16.87
N PHE A 225 13.75 -13.38 15.86
CA PHE A 225 12.78 -13.84 14.85
C PHE A 225 13.40 -14.36 13.56
N LYS A 226 14.64 -13.97 13.28
CA LYS A 226 15.39 -14.39 12.08
C LYS A 226 16.88 -14.39 12.40
N SER A 227 17.35 -15.51 12.93
CA SER A 227 18.75 -15.69 13.34
C SER A 227 19.73 -15.73 12.17
N ASP A 228 19.31 -16.14 10.98
CA ASP A 228 20.16 -16.38 9.79
C ASP A 228 20.34 -15.15 8.88
N SER A 229 20.39 -13.94 9.44
CA SER A 229 20.42 -12.73 8.62
C SER A 229 21.82 -12.12 8.51
N PHE A 230 22.55 -12.47 7.44
CA PHE A 230 23.87 -11.91 7.10
C PHE A 230 23.95 -10.38 7.32
N ALA A 231 23.02 -9.64 6.71
CA ALA A 231 23.02 -8.18 6.74
C ALA A 231 22.86 -7.62 8.17
N VAL A 232 22.12 -8.33 9.03
CA VAL A 232 21.86 -7.87 10.39
C VAL A 232 23.03 -8.21 11.30
N HIS A 233 23.61 -9.41 11.17
CA HIS A 233 24.85 -9.76 11.89
C HIS A 233 26.00 -8.83 11.53
N LYS A 234 26.16 -8.50 10.25
CA LYS A 234 27.12 -7.48 9.81
C LYS A 234 26.82 -6.11 10.45
N SER A 235 25.57 -5.64 10.40
CA SER A 235 25.20 -4.33 10.96
C SER A 235 25.33 -4.27 12.49
N LEU A 236 25.08 -5.39 13.17
CA LEU A 236 25.30 -5.55 14.60
C LEU A 236 26.79 -5.51 14.94
N GLY A 237 27.64 -6.19 14.16
CA GLY A 237 29.10 -6.08 14.25
C GLY A 237 29.58 -4.64 14.05
N ASP A 238 29.07 -3.94 13.03
CA ASP A 238 29.38 -2.52 12.77
C ASP A 238 28.95 -1.63 13.96
N ALA A 239 27.83 -1.93 14.62
CA ALA A 239 27.36 -1.22 15.79
C ALA A 239 28.28 -1.47 17.01
N TYR A 240 28.69 -2.71 17.25
CA TYR A 240 29.66 -3.04 18.30
C TYR A 240 31.03 -2.41 18.07
N MET A 241 31.51 -2.41 16.82
CA MET A 241 32.75 -1.70 16.44
C MET A 241 32.70 -0.23 16.82
N LYS A 242 31.60 0.47 16.51
CA LYS A 242 31.40 1.88 16.88
C LYS A 242 31.39 2.10 18.39
N LYS A 243 30.96 1.10 19.16
CA LYS A 243 30.93 1.14 20.62
C LYS A 243 32.29 0.81 21.25
N GLY A 244 33.22 0.23 20.49
CA GLY A 244 34.50 -0.28 20.99
C GLY A 244 34.41 -1.69 21.59
N TRP A 245 33.31 -2.39 21.34
CA TRP A 245 33.06 -3.76 21.83
C TRP A 245 33.56 -4.77 20.79
N TYR A 246 34.89 -4.90 20.72
CA TYR A 246 35.56 -5.59 19.62
C TYR A 246 35.39 -7.12 19.66
N ASP A 247 35.17 -7.71 20.85
CA ASP A 247 34.90 -9.13 20.98
C ASP A 247 33.54 -9.50 20.37
N GLU A 248 32.49 -8.77 20.74
CA GLU A 248 31.14 -8.96 20.23
C GLU A 248 31.03 -8.58 18.74
N ALA A 249 31.80 -7.60 18.30
CA ALA A 249 31.93 -7.26 16.89
C ALA A 249 32.51 -8.43 16.09
N LEU A 250 33.59 -9.04 16.58
CA LEU A 250 34.24 -10.18 15.95
C LEU A 250 33.28 -11.37 15.86
N GLU A 251 32.59 -11.71 16.94
CA GLU A 251 31.59 -12.80 16.97
C GLU A 251 30.46 -12.56 15.94
N SER A 252 29.95 -11.33 15.88
CA SER A 252 28.88 -10.96 14.94
C SER A 252 29.37 -11.07 13.48
N TYR A 253 30.59 -10.62 13.20
CA TYR A 253 31.18 -10.76 11.87
C TYR A 253 31.50 -12.20 11.49
N MET A 254 31.94 -13.03 12.43
CA MET A 254 32.15 -14.46 12.20
C MET A 254 30.84 -15.14 11.87
N THR A 255 29.78 -14.88 12.63
CA THR A 255 28.45 -15.41 12.34
C THR A 255 27.94 -14.96 10.96
N ALA A 256 28.18 -13.70 10.58
CA ALA A 256 27.87 -13.23 9.23
C ALA A 256 28.69 -13.99 8.16
N SER A 257 29.98 -14.22 8.40
CA SER A 257 30.85 -15.00 7.52
C SER A 257 30.38 -16.46 7.38
N ASP A 258 29.90 -17.08 8.45
CA ASP A 258 29.38 -18.45 8.39
C ASP A 258 28.09 -18.55 7.56
N ILE A 259 27.22 -17.53 7.63
CA ILE A 259 26.00 -17.46 6.81
C ILE A 259 26.33 -17.23 5.33
N LYS A 260 27.32 -16.38 5.03
CA LYS A 260 27.76 -16.09 3.66
C LYS A 260 29.28 -15.95 3.58
N PRO A 261 30.01 -17.06 3.38
CA PRO A 261 31.48 -17.08 3.37
C PRO A 261 32.10 -16.21 2.28
N ASP A 262 31.44 -16.13 1.11
CA ASP A 262 31.93 -15.39 -0.06
C ASP A 262 31.43 -13.94 -0.11
N ALA A 263 30.96 -13.40 1.03
CA ALA A 263 30.52 -12.02 1.09
C ALA A 263 31.71 -11.06 1.02
N VAL A 264 31.85 -10.38 -0.12
CA VAL A 264 32.88 -9.35 -0.32
C VAL A 264 32.92 -8.37 0.84
N GLY A 265 34.10 -8.23 1.46
CA GLY A 265 34.37 -7.29 2.54
C GLY A 265 34.18 -7.82 3.96
N ILE A 266 33.57 -9.01 4.19
CA ILE A 266 33.44 -9.55 5.56
C ILE A 266 34.80 -9.97 6.14
N ASN A 267 35.64 -10.60 5.31
CA ASN A 267 37.01 -10.96 5.68
C ASN A 267 37.87 -9.72 6.00
N ARG A 268 37.62 -8.59 5.32
CA ARG A 268 38.29 -7.33 5.66
C ARG A 268 37.85 -6.83 7.04
N LEU A 269 36.54 -6.82 7.32
CA LEU A 269 36.02 -6.42 8.64
C LEU A 269 36.58 -7.30 9.76
N LEU A 270 36.66 -8.62 9.55
CA LEU A 270 37.30 -9.54 10.49
C LEU A 270 38.77 -9.20 10.71
N GLY A 271 39.53 -8.95 9.63
CA GLY A 271 40.93 -8.52 9.72
C GLY A 271 41.10 -7.20 10.47
N ASP A 272 40.28 -6.19 10.15
CA ASP A 272 40.30 -4.87 10.78
C ASP A 272 40.04 -4.98 12.29
N THR A 273 39.02 -5.75 12.69
CA THR A 273 38.69 -5.98 14.11
C THR A 273 39.81 -6.71 14.85
N LEU A 274 40.40 -7.74 14.25
CA LEU A 274 41.51 -8.49 14.84
C LEU A 274 42.77 -7.63 14.99
N LEU A 275 43.05 -6.77 14.02
CA LEU A 275 44.17 -5.84 14.08
C LEU A 275 44.00 -4.84 15.24
N ILE A 276 42.79 -4.29 15.42
CA ILE A 276 42.49 -3.39 16.55
C ILE A 276 42.68 -4.11 17.90
N LYS A 277 42.43 -5.41 17.95
CA LYS A 277 42.66 -6.25 19.13
C LYS A 277 44.12 -6.69 19.32
N GLY A 278 45.04 -6.32 18.42
CA GLY A 278 46.44 -6.74 18.45
C GLY A 278 46.68 -8.20 18.04
N GLN A 279 45.74 -8.81 17.31
CA GLN A 279 45.82 -10.20 16.84
C GLN A 279 46.33 -10.28 15.39
N ASP A 280 47.53 -9.72 15.16
CA ASP A 280 48.07 -9.42 13.83
C ASP A 280 48.18 -10.63 12.90
N VAL A 281 48.61 -11.78 13.43
CA VAL A 281 48.74 -13.02 12.63
C VAL A 281 47.39 -13.49 12.11
N GLN A 282 46.35 -13.42 12.95
CA GLN A 282 45.00 -13.79 12.54
C GLN A 282 44.42 -12.76 11.57
N ALA A 283 44.66 -11.47 11.81
CA ALA A 283 44.26 -10.40 10.92
C ALA A 283 44.82 -10.58 9.50
N LEU A 284 46.13 -10.89 9.37
CA LEU A 284 46.79 -11.17 8.09
C LEU A 284 46.15 -12.33 7.32
N ASN A 285 45.73 -13.39 8.02
CA ASN A 285 45.06 -14.52 7.38
C ASN A 285 43.72 -14.10 6.76
N TYR A 286 42.94 -13.27 7.46
CA TYR A 286 41.68 -12.76 6.93
C TYR A 286 41.88 -11.75 5.79
N TYR A 287 42.91 -10.89 5.86
CA TYR A 287 43.23 -10.01 4.73
C TYR A 287 43.63 -10.79 3.48
N ARG A 288 44.39 -11.89 3.62
CA ARG A 288 44.71 -12.78 2.49
C ARG A 288 43.46 -13.39 1.88
N LYS A 289 42.52 -13.88 2.71
CA LYS A 289 41.21 -14.39 2.22
C LYS A 289 40.42 -13.31 1.48
N ALA A 290 40.48 -12.05 1.93
CA ALA A 290 39.79 -10.94 1.29
C ALA A 290 40.36 -10.56 -0.09
N LEU A 291 41.61 -10.90 -0.40
CA LEU A 291 42.24 -10.62 -1.71
C LEU A 291 41.93 -11.67 -2.78
N VAL A 292 41.46 -12.85 -2.37
CA VAL A 292 41.23 -14.01 -3.25
C VAL A 292 39.73 -14.27 -3.50
N ALA A 293 38.85 -13.59 -2.76
CA ALA A 293 37.38 -13.67 -2.86
C ALA A 293 36.79 -12.52 -3.69
#